data_AF-A0A7Y9KHL7-F1
#
_entry.id   AF-A0A7Y9KHL7-F1
#
_cell.length_a   1.000
_cell.length_b   1.000
_cell.length_c   1.000
_cell.angle_alpha   90.00
_cell.angle_beta   90.00
_cell.angle_gamma   90.00
#
_symmetry.space_group_name_H-M   'P 1'
#
loop_
_entity.id
_entity.type
_entity.pdbx_description
1 polymer ?
#
loop_
_entity_poly.entity_id
_entity_poly.type
_entity_poly.pdbx_seq_one_letter_code
_entity_poly.pdbx_strand_id
1 'polypeptide(L)'
;MSDEPPRAAGRTARTAAPALLVTALIVTGCGGGHKGAAAGASPAGGLERLPEATTYTTLDDLPRDEAPSAKSDGTVVHPNDTVPVSAKPGAPAVAELPSTQLKGPTWVPVVESRPGWRRVLLPSRPNGVTGWIPDSGLKAARSSSAVKVDLGDRRLTLLRGGRQVGAWSVAVGAPKTPTPTGRTFLLASLAPEKPTYSPLVLPVGAHSATLDTFGGGPGTVAFHGWPTKSVFGKAVTHGCVRVPAEALKQLAKVPLGTSVQITD
;
A
#
# COMPACT_ATOMS: atom_id res chain seq x y z
N MET A 1 -13.71 0.70 -27.90
CA MET A 1 -12.26 0.77 -28.14
C MET A 1 -11.61 0.09 -26.96
N SER A 2 -11.40 -1.20 -27.12
CA SER A 2 -11.01 -2.15 -26.07
C SER A 2 -9.55 -2.48 -26.32
N ASP A 3 -8.67 -2.15 -25.37
CA ASP A 3 -7.27 -2.56 -25.43
C ASP A 3 -7.12 -3.85 -24.61
N GLU A 4 -7.06 -4.97 -25.33
CA GLU A 4 -6.63 -6.28 -24.83
C GLU A 4 -5.18 -6.52 -25.28
N PRO A 5 -4.29 -7.05 -24.42
CA PRO A 5 -2.90 -7.35 -24.81
C PRO A 5 -2.81 -8.70 -25.57
N PRO A 6 -1.78 -8.89 -26.43
CA PRO A 6 -1.72 -10.02 -27.34
C PRO A 6 -1.37 -11.34 -26.65
N ARG A 7 -2.08 -12.41 -27.03
CA ARG A 7 -1.76 -13.80 -26.68
C ARG A 7 -0.51 -14.27 -27.43
N ALA A 8 0.51 -14.71 -26.69
CA ALA A 8 1.63 -15.46 -27.25
C ALA A 8 1.27 -16.94 -27.42
N ALA A 9 1.49 -17.46 -28.62
CA ALA A 9 1.38 -18.88 -28.96
C ALA A 9 2.70 -19.60 -28.67
N GLY A 10 2.62 -20.76 -28.01
CA GLY A 10 3.73 -21.70 -27.86
C GLY A 10 3.20 -23.13 -27.90
N ARG A 11 3.60 -23.88 -28.94
CA ARG A 11 3.26 -25.30 -29.15
C ARG A 11 4.24 -26.23 -28.41
N THR A 12 3.64 -27.21 -27.72
CA THR A 12 4.02 -28.63 -27.60
C THR A 12 5.38 -29.04 -27.01
N ALA A 13 5.34 -29.86 -25.95
CA ALA A 13 5.81 -31.25 -26.02
C ALA A 13 5.22 -32.10 -24.87
N ARG A 14 4.77 -33.32 -25.21
CA ARG A 14 4.38 -34.40 -24.30
C ARG A 14 5.62 -35.24 -23.97
N THR A 15 5.76 -35.72 -22.74
CA THR A 15 6.37 -37.04 -22.44
C THR A 15 5.86 -37.60 -21.12
N ALA A 16 5.78 -38.93 -21.05
CA ALA A 16 5.14 -39.76 -20.04
C ALA A 16 6.11 -40.21 -18.93
N ALA A 17 5.51 -40.79 -17.88
CA ALA A 17 6.05 -41.32 -16.62
C ALA A 17 7.05 -42.52 -16.78
N PRO A 18 7.65 -43.12 -15.71
CA PRO A 18 6.91 -43.84 -14.64
C PRO A 18 7.49 -43.76 -13.21
N ALA A 19 6.69 -44.31 -12.29
CA ALA A 19 6.98 -44.57 -10.88
C ALA A 19 7.99 -45.70 -10.65
N LEU A 20 8.65 -45.70 -9.48
CA LEU A 20 9.30 -46.87 -8.89
C LEU A 20 9.16 -46.83 -7.37
N LEU A 21 8.35 -47.77 -6.86
CA LEU A 21 8.35 -48.27 -5.48
C LEU A 21 9.57 -49.16 -5.29
N VAL A 22 10.30 -49.02 -4.17
CA VAL A 22 11.08 -50.12 -3.58
C VAL A 22 10.96 -50.08 -2.06
N THR A 23 10.71 -51.27 -1.51
CA THR A 23 10.32 -51.60 -0.14
C THR A 23 11.53 -52.01 0.71
N ALA A 24 11.52 -51.58 1.98
CA ALA A 24 12.03 -52.16 3.24
C ALA A 24 13.32 -53.02 3.30
N LEU A 25 14.12 -52.78 4.35
CA LEU A 25 14.64 -53.85 5.22
C LEU A 25 15.09 -53.33 6.61
N ILE A 26 14.67 -54.09 7.64
CA ILE A 26 14.90 -53.90 9.08
C ILE A 26 16.21 -54.60 9.47
N VAL A 27 17.01 -54.00 10.36
CA VAL A 27 17.91 -54.76 11.24
C VAL A 27 17.87 -54.16 12.66
N THR A 28 17.51 -55.02 13.60
CA THR A 28 17.58 -54.82 15.06
C THR A 28 19.00 -55.03 15.58
N GLY A 29 19.46 -54.17 16.51
CA GLY A 29 20.69 -54.38 17.27
C GLY A 29 20.61 -53.70 18.64
N CYS A 30 20.64 -54.51 19.71
CA CYS A 30 20.67 -54.09 21.11
C CYS A 30 22.10 -53.72 21.53
N GLY A 31 22.26 -52.66 22.33
CA GLY A 31 23.52 -52.33 23.01
C GLY A 31 23.38 -51.10 23.90
N GLY A 32 23.36 -51.29 25.22
CA GLY A 32 23.21 -50.23 26.21
C GLY A 32 24.44 -49.34 26.36
N GLY A 33 24.19 -48.09 26.76
CA GLY A 33 25.24 -47.13 27.12
C GLY A 33 24.68 -45.73 27.27
N HIS A 34 24.33 -45.33 28.50
CA HIS A 34 24.02 -43.94 28.82
C HIS A 34 25.24 -43.04 28.57
N LYS A 35 25.18 -42.18 27.56
CA LYS A 35 25.78 -40.83 27.56
C LYS A 35 24.83 -39.91 26.80
N GLY A 36 24.39 -38.85 27.48
CA GLY A 36 23.47 -37.86 26.94
C GLY A 36 24.00 -37.29 25.62
N ALA A 37 23.11 -37.26 24.62
CA ALA A 37 23.35 -36.66 23.34
C ALA A 37 23.57 -35.15 23.51
N ALA A 38 24.83 -34.71 23.45
CA ALA A 38 25.14 -33.38 22.94
C ALA A 38 25.14 -33.48 21.41
N ALA A 39 23.97 -33.68 20.83
CA ALA A 39 23.75 -33.30 19.45
C ALA A 39 23.70 -31.78 19.46
N GLY A 40 24.75 -31.15 18.93
CA GLY A 40 24.73 -29.74 18.62
C GLY A 40 23.53 -29.46 17.74
N ALA A 41 22.45 -28.96 18.34
CA ALA A 41 21.41 -28.28 17.63
C ALA A 41 22.08 -27.04 17.04
N SER A 42 22.55 -27.17 15.80
CA SER A 42 22.67 -26.01 14.93
C SER A 42 21.33 -25.27 15.03
N PRO A 43 21.29 -23.99 15.39
CA PRO A 43 20.05 -23.24 15.37
C PRO A 43 19.64 -23.07 13.90
N ALA A 44 18.88 -24.04 13.39
CA ALA A 44 18.10 -23.89 12.18
C ALA A 44 16.90 -23.02 12.54
N GLY A 45 17.09 -21.72 12.41
CA GLY A 45 16.09 -20.70 12.69
C GLY A 45 16.69 -19.34 12.41
N GLY A 46 16.97 -19.06 11.14
CA GLY A 46 17.24 -17.69 10.72
C GLY A 46 16.07 -16.82 11.19
N LEU A 47 16.38 -15.71 11.85
CA LEU A 47 15.39 -14.67 12.12
C LEU A 47 14.78 -14.29 10.77
N GLU A 48 13.56 -14.76 10.48
CA GLU A 48 12.86 -14.34 9.28
C GLU A 48 12.73 -12.82 9.35
N ARG A 49 13.23 -12.14 8.32
CA ARG A 49 13.13 -10.69 8.22
C ARG A 49 11.64 -10.33 8.21
N LEU A 50 11.25 -9.38 9.05
CA LEU A 50 9.86 -8.94 9.12
C LEU A 50 9.40 -8.40 7.75
N PRO A 51 8.13 -8.57 7.37
CA PRO A 51 7.61 -8.01 6.13
C PRO A 51 7.66 -6.47 6.17
N GLU A 52 8.10 -5.86 5.08
CA GLU A 52 8.12 -4.40 4.95
C GLU A 52 6.72 -3.87 4.66
N ALA A 53 6.28 -2.82 5.35
CA ALA A 53 5.00 -2.16 5.17
C ALA A 53 4.99 -1.30 3.90
N THR A 54 4.86 -1.97 2.76
CA THR A 54 4.85 -1.36 1.43
C THR A 54 3.56 -1.61 0.66
N THR A 55 3.35 -0.86 -0.43
CA THR A 55 2.21 -1.05 -1.35
C THR A 55 2.15 -2.42 -1.98
N TYR A 56 3.23 -3.21 -1.91
CA TYR A 56 3.28 -4.57 -2.45
C TYR A 56 2.99 -5.65 -1.42
N THR A 57 2.73 -5.28 -0.16
CA THR A 57 2.58 -6.24 0.94
C THR A 57 1.16 -6.29 1.49
N THR A 58 0.81 -7.47 1.99
CA THR A 58 -0.38 -7.71 2.80
C THR A 58 0.06 -7.92 4.24
N LEU A 59 -0.54 -7.18 5.18
CA LEU A 59 -0.22 -7.21 6.60
C LEU A 59 -1.50 -7.52 7.40
N ASP A 60 -1.86 -8.80 7.47
CA ASP A 60 -3.10 -9.25 8.10
C ASP A 60 -3.06 -9.23 9.64
N ASP A 61 -1.85 -9.25 10.23
CA ASP A 61 -1.63 -9.27 11.68
C ASP A 61 -1.67 -7.88 12.34
N LEU A 62 -1.91 -6.83 11.54
CA LEU A 62 -1.98 -5.45 12.02
C LEU A 62 -3.42 -4.92 12.08
N PRO A 63 -3.75 -4.10 13.10
CA PRO A 63 -5.09 -3.56 13.26
C PRO A 63 -5.45 -2.61 12.11
N ARG A 64 -6.70 -2.66 11.69
CA ARG A 64 -7.26 -1.63 10.82
C ARG A 64 -7.61 -0.39 11.61
N ASP A 65 -7.66 0.71 10.88
CA ASP A 65 -8.17 1.97 11.35
C ASP A 65 -9.64 1.88 11.81
N GLU A 66 -9.86 2.23 13.07
CA GLU A 66 -11.18 2.20 13.71
C GLU A 66 -12.03 3.45 13.39
N ALA A 67 -11.42 4.51 12.85
CA ALA A 67 -12.09 5.78 12.57
C ALA A 67 -11.79 6.29 11.16
N PRO A 68 -12.22 5.57 10.10
CA PRO A 68 -11.87 5.86 8.70
C PRO A 68 -12.49 7.14 8.13
N SER A 69 -13.37 7.80 8.88
CA SER A 69 -13.96 9.11 8.55
C SER A 69 -13.46 10.24 9.44
N ALA A 70 -12.62 9.95 10.45
CA ALA A 70 -12.09 10.96 11.34
C ALA A 70 -11.13 11.91 10.61
N LYS A 71 -11.26 13.20 10.89
CA LYS A 71 -10.38 14.23 10.34
C LYS A 71 -8.95 14.01 10.81
N SER A 72 -7.99 14.08 9.89
CA SER A 72 -6.57 14.17 10.23
C SER A 72 -6.26 15.53 10.87
N ASP A 73 -5.41 15.55 11.89
CA ASP A 73 -4.82 16.77 12.42
C ASP A 73 -3.70 17.32 11.52
N GLY A 74 -3.35 16.59 10.45
CA GLY A 74 -2.28 16.92 9.51
C GLY A 74 -0.90 16.43 9.94
N THR A 75 -0.75 15.78 11.08
CA THR A 75 0.53 15.23 11.53
C THR A 75 0.96 14.09 10.62
N VAL A 76 2.17 14.21 10.06
CA VAL A 76 2.82 13.19 9.24
C VAL A 76 4.21 12.92 9.78
N VAL A 77 4.67 11.69 9.64
CA VAL A 77 6.01 11.27 10.09
C VAL A 77 6.75 10.56 8.98
N HIS A 78 8.08 10.73 9.00
CA HIS A 78 9.04 10.04 8.15
C HIS A 78 10.10 9.41 9.04
N PRO A 79 10.30 8.09 8.99
CA PRO A 79 11.34 7.46 9.79
C PRO A 79 12.71 7.73 9.16
N ASN A 80 13.73 8.02 9.98
CA ASN A 80 15.09 8.29 9.50
C ASN A 80 15.71 7.05 8.84
N ASP A 81 15.42 5.88 9.40
CA ASP A 81 15.81 4.55 8.93
C ASP A 81 14.58 3.64 8.94
N THR A 82 14.72 2.38 8.52
CA THR A 82 13.64 1.39 8.68
C THR A 82 13.29 1.22 10.16
N VAL A 83 12.01 1.32 10.52
CA VAL A 83 11.53 1.21 11.91
C VAL A 83 10.59 0.03 12.12
N PRO A 84 10.63 -0.63 13.29
CA PRO A 84 9.70 -1.71 13.60
C PRO A 84 8.26 -1.21 13.72
N VAL A 85 7.33 -2.04 13.28
CA VAL A 85 5.88 -1.81 13.35
C VAL A 85 5.23 -2.90 14.18
N SER A 86 4.54 -2.49 15.24
CA SER A 86 3.85 -3.38 16.18
C SER A 86 2.34 -3.17 16.14
N ALA A 87 1.57 -4.23 16.42
CA ALA A 87 0.11 -4.14 16.54
C ALA A 87 -0.35 -3.29 17.75
N LYS A 88 0.48 -3.20 18.79
CA LYS A 88 0.26 -2.43 20.02
C LYS A 88 1.57 -1.78 20.48
N PRO A 89 1.52 -0.66 21.24
CA PRO A 89 2.71 -0.10 21.88
C PRO A 89 3.44 -1.15 22.73
N GLY A 90 4.74 -1.31 22.50
CA GLY A 90 5.61 -2.22 23.26
C GLY A 90 5.46 -3.71 22.93
N ALA A 91 4.52 -4.08 22.05
CA ALA A 91 4.41 -5.46 21.59
C ALA A 91 5.53 -5.81 20.58
N PRO A 92 5.82 -7.11 20.36
CA PRO A 92 6.73 -7.54 19.30
C PRO A 92 6.37 -6.92 17.95
N ALA A 93 7.39 -6.57 17.19
CA ALA A 93 7.22 -6.08 15.83
C ALA A 93 6.77 -7.23 14.93
N VAL A 94 5.81 -6.94 14.05
CA VAL A 94 5.26 -7.90 13.07
C VAL A 94 5.49 -7.44 11.63
N ALA A 95 5.99 -6.21 11.46
CA ALA A 95 6.36 -5.61 10.18
C ALA A 95 7.44 -4.55 10.41
N GLU A 96 7.97 -4.00 9.34
CA GLU A 96 8.93 -2.89 9.34
C GLU A 96 8.49 -1.80 8.37
N LEU A 97 8.57 -0.53 8.75
CA LEU A 97 8.26 0.60 7.87
C LEU A 97 9.58 1.15 7.29
N PRO A 98 9.87 0.96 6.00
CA PRO A 98 11.09 1.49 5.39
C PRO A 98 11.04 3.03 5.28
N SER A 99 12.20 3.68 5.38
CA SER A 99 12.33 5.15 5.23
C SER A 99 12.13 5.64 3.79
N THR A 100 12.20 4.73 2.81
CA THR A 100 11.93 5.04 1.40
C THR A 100 10.96 4.04 0.78
N GLN A 101 10.12 4.51 -0.13
CA GLN A 101 9.22 3.68 -0.91
C GLN A 101 8.93 4.32 -2.28
N LEU A 102 8.78 3.48 -3.31
CA LEU A 102 8.55 3.93 -4.70
C LEU A 102 9.56 5.01 -5.14
N LYS A 103 10.84 4.82 -4.79
CA LYS A 103 11.97 5.74 -5.08
C LYS A 103 11.89 7.13 -4.39
N GLY A 104 10.98 7.32 -3.45
CA GLY A 104 10.84 8.56 -2.67
C GLY A 104 10.86 8.33 -1.15
N PRO A 105 10.87 9.40 -0.33
CA PRO A 105 10.81 9.27 1.12
C PRO A 105 9.43 8.79 1.58
N THR A 106 9.39 7.87 2.52
CA THR A 106 8.15 7.41 3.15
C THR A 106 7.66 8.48 4.11
N TRP A 107 6.48 9.04 3.82
CA TRP A 107 5.72 9.89 4.73
C TRP A 107 4.36 9.26 4.96
N VAL A 108 4.02 9.03 6.23
CA VAL A 108 2.74 8.41 6.63
C VAL A 108 2.01 9.31 7.63
N PRO A 109 0.67 9.41 7.56
CA PRO A 109 -0.10 10.19 8.52
C PRO A 109 -0.16 9.47 9.87
N VAL A 110 -0.09 10.25 10.93
CA VAL A 110 -0.35 9.79 12.30
C VAL A 110 -1.87 9.83 12.53
N VAL A 111 -2.42 8.73 13.04
CA VAL A 111 -3.85 8.60 13.37
C VAL A 111 -4.12 8.55 14.86
N GLU A 112 -3.11 8.21 15.66
CA GLU A 112 -3.16 8.29 17.13
C GLU A 112 -1.75 8.50 17.68
N SER A 113 -1.64 9.18 18.82
CA SER A 113 -0.38 9.37 19.52
C SER A 113 -0.52 8.92 20.97
N ARG A 114 0.50 8.22 21.48
CA ARG A 114 0.66 7.84 22.88
C ARG A 114 2.08 8.21 23.33
N PRO A 115 2.37 8.34 24.63
CA PRO A 115 3.73 8.60 25.10
C PRO A 115 4.73 7.59 24.50
N GLY A 116 5.69 8.08 23.70
CA GLY A 116 6.71 7.25 23.05
C GLY A 116 6.29 6.51 21.78
N TRP A 117 5.03 6.64 21.32
CA TRP A 117 4.51 5.85 20.20
C TRP A 117 3.59 6.66 19.27
N ARG A 118 3.67 6.38 17.97
CA ARG A 118 2.76 6.90 16.94
C ARG A 118 2.04 5.75 16.26
N ARG A 119 0.71 5.79 16.18
CA ARG A 119 -0.06 4.92 15.30
C ARG A 119 -0.17 5.60 13.94
N VAL A 120 0.28 4.92 12.88
CA VAL A 120 0.31 5.46 11.51
C VAL A 120 -0.53 4.62 10.57
N LEU A 121 -1.07 5.22 9.50
CA LEU A 121 -1.63 4.46 8.37
C LEU A 121 -0.50 3.89 7.51
N LEU A 122 -0.61 2.62 7.15
CA LEU A 122 0.39 1.94 6.34
C LEU A 122 -0.08 1.80 4.89
N PRO A 123 0.83 1.90 3.92
CA PRO A 123 0.48 1.79 2.51
C PRO A 123 0.38 0.33 2.10
N SER A 124 -0.26 -0.56 2.87
CA SER A 124 -0.33 -2.00 2.60
C SER A 124 -1.77 -2.45 2.29
N ARG A 125 -1.93 -3.72 1.94
CA ARG A 125 -3.22 -4.41 2.04
C ARG A 125 -3.36 -5.03 3.45
N PRO A 126 -4.60 -5.23 3.92
CA PRO A 126 -5.83 -4.61 3.43
C PRO A 126 -5.82 -3.07 3.56
N ASN A 127 -6.71 -2.36 2.87
CA ASN A 127 -6.79 -0.90 2.99
C ASN A 127 -7.09 -0.48 4.43
N GLY A 128 -6.47 0.61 4.87
CA GLY A 128 -6.66 1.16 6.21
C GLY A 128 -5.91 0.43 7.31
N VAL A 129 -4.93 -0.43 6.99
CA VAL A 129 -4.02 -1.00 8.00
C VAL A 129 -3.30 0.12 8.75
N THR A 130 -3.17 -0.05 10.06
CA THR A 130 -2.42 0.82 10.96
C THR A 130 -1.38 0.04 11.74
N GLY A 131 -0.33 0.73 12.18
CA GLY A 131 0.67 0.13 13.04
C GLY A 131 1.28 1.14 13.99
N TRP A 132 1.76 0.66 15.14
CA TRP A 132 2.47 1.47 16.12
C TRP A 132 3.96 1.45 15.82
N ILE A 133 4.55 2.63 15.71
CA ILE A 133 5.99 2.84 15.57
C ILE A 133 6.52 3.65 16.77
N PRO A 134 7.78 3.46 17.19
CA PRO A 134 8.41 4.31 18.20
C PRO A 134 8.46 5.77 17.75
N ASP A 135 8.25 6.72 18.67
CA ASP A 135 8.36 8.17 18.36
C ASP A 135 9.82 8.64 18.24
N SER A 136 10.78 7.80 18.61
CA SER A 136 12.21 8.04 18.43
C SER A 136 12.65 7.75 17.00
N GLY A 137 13.58 8.56 16.46
CA GLY A 137 14.12 8.33 15.12
C GLY A 137 13.18 8.73 13.99
N LEU A 138 12.17 9.57 14.27
CA LEU A 138 11.24 10.11 13.30
C LEU A 138 11.50 11.59 13.02
N LYS A 139 11.30 12.02 11.78
CA LYS A 139 11.01 13.42 11.45
C LYS A 139 9.50 13.61 11.46
N ALA A 140 9.01 14.53 12.27
CA ALA A 140 7.62 14.94 12.29
C ALA A 140 7.42 16.21 11.46
N ALA A 141 6.32 16.28 10.73
CA ALA A 141 5.86 17.48 10.04
C ALA A 141 4.34 17.60 10.13
N ARG A 142 3.81 18.76 9.72
CA ARG A 142 2.36 18.98 9.62
C ARG A 142 2.00 19.38 8.19
N SER A 143 1.19 18.57 7.52
CA SER A 143 0.54 18.98 6.28
C SER A 143 -0.66 19.87 6.60
N SER A 144 -0.62 21.10 6.08
CA SER A 144 -1.79 21.99 6.10
C SER A 144 -2.81 21.64 5.01
N SER A 145 -2.47 20.70 4.12
CA SER A 145 -3.33 20.28 3.02
C SER A 145 -4.24 19.12 3.43
N ALA A 146 -5.40 19.01 2.80
CA ALA A 146 -6.22 17.80 2.83
C ALA A 146 -6.89 17.62 1.47
N VAL A 147 -6.95 16.38 0.99
CA VAL A 147 -7.64 16.03 -0.26
C VAL A 147 -8.93 15.30 0.09
N LYS A 148 -10.03 15.70 -0.52
CA LYS A 148 -11.31 15.01 -0.42
C LYS A 148 -11.76 14.57 -1.80
N VAL A 149 -12.24 13.34 -1.92
CA VAL A 149 -12.85 12.78 -3.12
C VAL A 149 -14.24 12.30 -2.74
N ASP A 150 -15.23 12.87 -3.41
CA ASP A 150 -16.63 12.51 -3.30
C ASP A 150 -17.00 11.71 -4.56
N LEU A 151 -17.35 10.44 -4.40
CA LEU A 151 -17.59 9.51 -5.51
C LEU A 151 -18.97 9.71 -6.13
N GLY A 152 -19.97 10.09 -5.37
CA GLY A 152 -21.33 10.40 -5.81
C GLY A 152 -21.39 11.65 -6.66
N ASP A 153 -20.78 12.73 -6.18
CA ASP A 153 -20.64 14.00 -6.91
C ASP A 153 -19.50 13.98 -7.93
N ARG A 154 -18.64 12.95 -7.88
CA ARG A 154 -17.47 12.79 -8.75
C ARG A 154 -16.62 14.04 -8.73
N ARG A 155 -16.29 14.48 -7.50
CA ARG A 155 -15.65 15.76 -7.22
C ARG A 155 -14.44 15.57 -6.32
N LEU A 156 -13.30 16.10 -6.75
CA LEU A 156 -12.11 16.24 -5.91
C LEU A 156 -12.05 17.67 -5.37
N THR A 157 -11.86 17.81 -4.07
CA THR A 157 -11.66 19.10 -3.38
C THR A 157 -10.30 19.10 -2.70
N LEU A 158 -9.50 20.13 -2.98
CA LEU A 158 -8.24 20.38 -2.28
C LEU A 158 -8.43 21.50 -1.25
N LEU A 159 -8.09 21.20 0.00
CA LEU A 159 -8.08 22.16 1.10
C LEU A 159 -6.63 22.52 1.46
N ARG A 160 -6.38 23.76 1.89
CA ARG A 160 -5.17 24.19 2.59
C ARG A 160 -5.54 25.11 3.75
N GLY A 161 -5.04 24.81 4.95
CA GLY A 161 -5.41 25.52 6.18
C GLY A 161 -6.93 25.52 6.42
N GLY A 162 -7.61 24.43 6.06
CA GLY A 162 -9.06 24.30 6.15
C GLY A 162 -9.87 25.04 5.06
N ARG A 163 -9.23 25.84 4.21
CA ARG A 163 -9.90 26.59 3.13
C ARG A 163 -9.82 25.86 1.81
N GLN A 164 -10.90 25.90 1.02
CA GLN A 164 -10.91 25.33 -0.33
C GLN A 164 -9.99 26.12 -1.26
N VAL A 165 -8.98 25.43 -1.80
CA VAL A 165 -8.06 25.96 -2.82
C VAL A 165 -8.57 25.65 -4.22
N GLY A 166 -9.30 24.56 -4.38
CA GLY A 166 -9.97 24.23 -5.63
C GLY A 166 -10.88 23.02 -5.50
N ALA A 167 -11.82 22.92 -6.44
CA ALA A 167 -12.69 21.78 -6.61
C ALA A 167 -12.83 21.48 -8.10
N TRP A 168 -12.79 20.19 -8.47
CA TRP A 168 -12.80 19.76 -9.85
C TRP A 168 -13.68 18.53 -10.02
N SER A 169 -14.42 18.47 -11.13
CA SER A 169 -15.05 17.22 -11.56
C SER A 169 -13.98 16.23 -12.00
N VAL A 170 -14.09 14.98 -11.54
CA VAL A 170 -13.12 13.90 -11.76
C VAL A 170 -13.81 12.68 -12.36
N ALA A 171 -13.04 11.74 -12.90
CA ALA A 171 -13.56 10.40 -13.22
C ALA A 171 -13.12 9.41 -12.15
N VAL A 172 -14.02 8.53 -11.75
CA VAL A 172 -13.82 7.56 -10.66
C VAL A 172 -14.02 6.13 -11.16
N GLY A 173 -13.78 5.15 -10.28
CA GLY A 173 -13.93 3.73 -10.57
C GLY A 173 -15.31 3.37 -11.12
N ALA A 174 -15.35 2.54 -12.15
CA ALA A 174 -16.60 1.95 -12.64
C ALA A 174 -17.19 0.96 -11.62
N PRO A 175 -18.48 0.57 -11.73
CA PRO A 175 -19.10 -0.35 -10.76
C PRO A 175 -18.37 -1.69 -10.56
N LYS A 176 -17.70 -2.22 -11.59
CA LYS A 176 -16.91 -3.47 -11.51
C LYS A 176 -15.51 -3.27 -10.92
N THR A 177 -15.04 -2.04 -10.87
CA THR A 177 -13.69 -1.64 -10.42
C THR A 177 -13.79 -0.33 -9.64
N PRO A 178 -14.54 -0.33 -8.50
CA PRO A 178 -14.85 0.88 -7.77
C PRO A 178 -13.59 1.50 -7.15
N THR A 179 -13.58 2.82 -7.02
CA THR A 179 -12.59 3.51 -6.18
C THR A 179 -12.90 3.17 -4.71
N PRO A 180 -11.93 2.70 -3.92
CA PRO A 180 -12.17 2.35 -2.52
C PRO A 180 -12.46 3.59 -1.68
N THR A 181 -13.43 3.49 -0.77
CA THR A 181 -13.75 4.53 0.21
C THR A 181 -12.90 4.39 1.49
N GLY A 182 -12.92 5.44 2.31
CA GLY A 182 -12.18 5.52 3.57
C GLY A 182 -11.07 6.58 3.54
N ARG A 183 -10.35 6.71 4.65
CA ARG A 183 -9.17 7.58 4.71
C ARG A 183 -7.92 6.82 4.26
N THR A 184 -7.11 7.52 3.49
CA THR A 184 -5.80 7.11 3.02
C THR A 184 -4.90 8.33 2.97
N PHE A 185 -3.80 8.28 2.23
CA PHE A 185 -2.85 9.38 2.13
C PHE A 185 -2.12 9.37 0.79
N LEU A 186 -1.60 10.53 0.40
CA LEU A 186 -0.74 10.66 -0.77
C LEU A 186 0.60 9.93 -0.51
N LEU A 187 0.79 8.79 -1.17
CA LEU A 187 1.91 7.89 -0.93
C LEU A 187 3.18 8.34 -1.64
N ALA A 188 3.07 8.67 -2.93
CA ALA A 188 4.22 9.00 -3.76
C ALA A 188 3.87 10.00 -4.86
N SER A 189 4.91 10.53 -5.51
CA SER A 189 4.79 11.32 -6.74
C SER A 189 5.73 10.75 -7.78
N LEU A 190 5.17 10.11 -8.80
CA LEU A 190 5.92 9.40 -9.84
C LEU A 190 5.79 10.13 -11.17
N ALA A 191 6.92 10.46 -11.78
CA ALA A 191 6.98 10.90 -13.17
C ALA A 191 7.31 9.69 -14.06
N PRO A 192 6.37 9.19 -14.89
CA PRO A 192 6.66 8.09 -15.80
C PRO A 192 7.76 8.47 -16.78
N GLU A 193 8.70 7.56 -17.07
CA GLU A 193 9.80 7.82 -18.02
C GLU A 193 9.30 8.13 -19.43
N LYS A 194 8.20 7.48 -19.83
CA LYS A 194 7.51 7.69 -21.12
C LYS A 194 6.05 8.02 -20.82
N PRO A 195 5.73 9.28 -20.47
CA PRO A 195 4.37 9.64 -20.10
C PRO A 195 3.45 9.50 -21.31
N THR A 196 2.32 8.82 -21.13
CA THR A 196 1.29 8.70 -22.17
C THR A 196 0.29 9.85 -22.05
N TYR A 197 -0.67 9.73 -21.14
CA TYR A 197 -1.74 10.72 -20.94
C TYR A 197 -1.60 11.53 -19.64
N SER A 198 -0.65 11.18 -18.77
CA SER A 198 -0.41 11.90 -17.53
C SER A 198 1.09 12.10 -17.30
N PRO A 199 1.54 13.35 -17.06
CA PRO A 199 2.94 13.61 -16.73
C PRO A 199 3.32 13.15 -15.31
N LEU A 200 2.32 12.96 -14.43
CA LEU A 200 2.50 12.48 -13.07
C LEU A 200 1.46 11.42 -12.73
N VAL A 201 1.87 10.43 -11.94
CA VAL A 201 1.00 9.50 -11.25
C VAL A 201 1.24 9.70 -9.76
N LEU A 202 0.17 9.91 -9.01
CA LEU A 202 0.21 10.22 -7.59
C LEU A 202 -0.49 9.09 -6.82
N PRO A 203 0.21 7.97 -6.52
CA PRO A 203 -0.35 6.86 -5.76
C PRO A 203 -0.83 7.31 -4.39
N VAL A 204 -1.88 6.66 -3.90
CA VAL A 204 -2.35 6.76 -2.52
C VAL A 204 -2.12 5.44 -1.78
N GLY A 205 -2.14 5.45 -0.46
CA GLY A 205 -2.03 4.26 0.39
C GLY A 205 -3.31 3.39 0.39
N ALA A 206 -3.92 3.19 -0.77
CA ALA A 206 -5.13 2.40 -0.95
C ALA A 206 -5.07 1.61 -2.26
N HIS A 207 -5.76 0.48 -2.28
CA HIS A 207 -5.72 -0.48 -3.37
C HIS A 207 -7.13 -0.85 -3.84
N SER A 208 -7.26 -1.25 -5.10
CA SER A 208 -8.51 -1.77 -5.66
C SER A 208 -8.99 -2.99 -4.89
N ALA A 209 -10.30 -3.05 -4.65
CA ALA A 209 -10.96 -4.19 -4.02
C ALA A 209 -11.19 -5.36 -5.00
N THR A 210 -11.12 -5.11 -6.32
CA THR A 210 -11.43 -6.10 -7.35
C THR A 210 -10.27 -6.42 -8.28
N LEU A 211 -9.15 -5.69 -8.17
CA LEU A 211 -7.96 -5.89 -8.98
C LEU A 211 -6.74 -6.10 -8.07
N ASP A 212 -6.19 -7.31 -8.09
CA ASP A 212 -4.94 -7.62 -7.39
C ASP A 212 -3.72 -7.01 -8.11
N THR A 213 -3.82 -6.85 -9.43
CA THR A 213 -2.81 -6.17 -10.24
C THR A 213 -3.45 -5.22 -11.25
N PHE A 214 -2.78 -4.10 -11.52
CA PHE A 214 -3.16 -3.17 -12.58
C PHE A 214 -1.96 -2.31 -12.98
N GLY A 215 -1.75 -2.09 -14.28
CA GLY A 215 -0.67 -1.21 -14.78
C GLY A 215 0.74 -1.62 -14.33
N GLY A 216 0.98 -2.91 -14.06
CA GLY A 216 2.25 -3.44 -13.55
C GLY A 216 2.48 -3.30 -12.04
N GLY A 217 1.51 -2.75 -11.29
CA GLY A 217 1.52 -2.64 -9.83
C GLY A 217 0.45 -3.48 -9.14
N PRO A 218 0.39 -3.45 -7.79
CA PRO A 218 -0.45 -4.31 -6.96
C PRO A 218 -1.90 -3.78 -6.82
N GLY A 219 -2.41 -3.12 -7.87
CA GLY A 219 -3.71 -2.47 -7.86
C GLY A 219 -3.78 -1.20 -7.00
N THR A 220 -2.64 -0.55 -6.72
CA THR A 220 -2.58 0.73 -5.99
C THR A 220 -3.37 1.82 -6.73
N VAL A 221 -4.27 2.48 -6.00
CA VAL A 221 -5.08 3.59 -6.51
C VAL A 221 -4.20 4.83 -6.60
N ALA A 222 -4.44 5.67 -7.61
CA ALA A 222 -3.69 6.90 -7.82
C ALA A 222 -4.56 8.03 -8.36
N PHE A 223 -4.11 9.27 -8.14
CA PHE A 223 -4.53 10.40 -8.96
C PHE A 223 -3.64 10.50 -10.19
N HIS A 224 -4.23 10.73 -11.36
CA HIS A 224 -3.48 11.00 -12.58
C HIS A 224 -4.33 11.80 -13.58
N GLY A 225 -3.67 12.47 -14.52
CA GLY A 225 -4.31 13.22 -15.59
C GLY A 225 -5.05 12.35 -16.60
N TRP A 226 -5.87 12.99 -17.43
CA TRP A 226 -6.50 12.39 -18.60
C TRP A 226 -6.61 13.43 -19.72
N PRO A 227 -6.46 13.06 -21.01
CA PRO A 227 -6.28 14.05 -22.08
C PRO A 227 -7.60 14.65 -22.54
N THR A 228 -8.73 13.96 -22.34
CA THR A 228 -10.05 14.40 -22.79
C THR A 228 -10.98 14.73 -21.62
N LYS A 229 -11.73 15.83 -21.73
CA LYS A 229 -12.67 16.26 -20.69
C LYS A 229 -13.90 15.36 -20.56
N SER A 230 -14.19 14.55 -21.59
CA SER A 230 -15.42 13.75 -21.70
C SER A 230 -15.54 12.62 -20.68
N VAL A 231 -14.49 12.30 -19.93
CA VAL A 231 -14.52 11.30 -18.86
C VAL A 231 -14.88 11.89 -17.49
N PHE A 232 -14.67 13.18 -17.28
CA PHE A 232 -14.92 13.80 -15.98
C PHE A 232 -16.42 13.83 -15.68
N GLY A 233 -16.78 13.58 -14.42
CA GLY A 233 -18.16 13.40 -14.02
C GLY A 233 -18.71 12.00 -14.33
N LYS A 234 -17.84 11.00 -14.61
CA LYS A 234 -18.25 9.62 -14.87
C LYS A 234 -17.50 8.58 -14.02
N ALA A 235 -18.17 7.45 -13.79
CA ALA A 235 -17.61 6.24 -13.17
C ALA A 235 -17.12 5.28 -14.27
N VAL A 236 -15.87 5.44 -14.72
CA VAL A 236 -15.32 4.79 -15.94
C VAL A 236 -13.88 4.31 -15.80
N THR A 237 -13.28 4.42 -14.62
CA THR A 237 -11.88 4.02 -14.40
C THR A 237 -11.78 2.62 -13.77
N HIS A 238 -10.56 2.11 -13.66
CA HIS A 238 -10.23 0.85 -12.96
C HIS A 238 -9.96 1.07 -11.45
N GLY A 239 -10.54 2.11 -10.86
CA GLY A 239 -10.39 2.48 -9.44
C GLY A 239 -9.58 3.75 -9.22
N CYS A 240 -8.64 4.09 -10.11
CA CYS A 240 -7.91 5.36 -10.05
C CYS A 240 -8.83 6.57 -10.24
N VAL A 241 -8.42 7.73 -9.72
CA VAL A 241 -9.14 8.99 -9.91
C VAL A 241 -8.47 9.79 -11.02
N ARG A 242 -9.15 9.94 -12.15
CA ARG A 242 -8.68 10.78 -13.26
C ARG A 242 -9.03 12.23 -12.97
N VAL A 243 -8.03 13.10 -13.01
CA VAL A 243 -8.18 14.52 -12.67
C VAL A 243 -7.86 15.44 -13.86
N PRO A 244 -8.47 16.63 -13.95
CA PRO A 244 -8.06 17.65 -14.92
C PRO A 244 -6.60 18.10 -14.71
N ALA A 245 -5.97 18.65 -15.74
CA ALA A 245 -4.57 19.12 -15.68
C ALA A 245 -4.31 20.12 -14.54
N GLU A 246 -5.23 21.06 -14.30
CA GLU A 246 -5.11 22.02 -13.20
C GLU A 246 -5.18 21.36 -11.81
N ALA A 247 -6.04 20.35 -11.65
CA ALA A 247 -6.09 19.57 -10.42
C ALA A 247 -4.78 18.80 -10.20
N LEU A 248 -4.24 18.16 -11.24
CA LEU A 248 -2.96 17.45 -11.17
C LEU A 248 -1.82 18.39 -10.76
N LYS A 249 -1.77 19.60 -11.34
CA LYS A 249 -0.78 20.63 -11.00
C LYS A 249 -0.87 21.09 -9.55
N GLN A 250 -2.07 21.16 -8.98
CA GLN A 250 -2.26 21.51 -7.57
C GLN A 250 -1.92 20.33 -6.64
N LEU A 251 -2.29 19.11 -7.02
CA LEU A 251 -1.97 17.89 -6.29
C LEU A 251 -0.45 17.61 -6.26
N ALA A 252 0.28 17.94 -7.32
CA ALA A 252 1.74 17.82 -7.37
C ALA A 252 2.47 18.67 -6.31
N LYS A 253 1.79 19.64 -5.70
CA LYS A 253 2.33 20.49 -4.62
C LYS A 253 1.92 20.02 -3.22
N VAL A 254 1.10 18.97 -3.14
CA VAL A 254 0.63 18.41 -1.87
C VAL A 254 1.76 17.56 -1.28
N PRO A 255 2.17 17.77 -0.02
CA PRO A 255 3.19 16.96 0.63
C PRO A 255 2.78 15.48 0.69
N LEU A 256 3.75 14.56 0.58
CA LEU A 256 3.52 13.14 0.84
C LEU A 256 3.04 12.93 2.29
N GLY A 257 2.29 11.85 2.53
CA GLY A 257 1.61 11.58 3.79
C GLY A 257 0.35 12.42 4.02
N THR A 258 0.08 13.44 3.19
CA THR A 258 -1.15 14.24 3.30
C THR A 258 -2.38 13.34 3.23
N SER A 259 -3.30 13.53 4.18
CA SER A 259 -4.54 12.78 4.25
C SER A 259 -5.42 12.99 3.00
N VAL A 260 -5.94 11.88 2.50
CA VAL A 260 -6.92 11.79 1.42
C VAL A 260 -8.15 11.10 1.99
N GLN A 261 -9.30 11.77 1.98
CA GLN A 261 -10.57 11.16 2.34
C GLN A 261 -11.35 10.83 1.08
N ILE A 262 -11.78 9.57 0.93
CA ILE A 262 -12.66 9.14 -0.15
C ILE A 262 -14.01 8.75 0.45
N THR A 263 -15.09 9.38 -0.01
CA THR A 263 -16.47 9.14 0.44
C THR A 263 -17.37 8.80 -0.73
N ASP A 264 -18.46 8.07 -0.46
CA ASP A 264 -19.54 7.86 -1.43
C ASP A 264 -20.24 9.17 -1.82
#